data_AF-A0A5S4EY99-F1
#
_entry.id   AF-A0A5S4EY99-F1
#
_cell.length_a   1.000
_cell.length_b   1.000
_cell.length_c   1.000
_cell.angle_alpha   90.00
_cell.angle_beta   90.00
_cell.angle_gamma   90.00
#
_symmetry.space_group_name_H-M   'P 1'
#
loop_
_entity.id
_entity.type
_entity.pdbx_description
1 polymer ?
#
loop_
_entity_poly.entity_id
_entity_poly.type
_entity_poly.pdbx_seq_one_letter_code
_entity_poly.pdbx_strand_id
1 'polypeptide(L)'
;NRETPLWLGSIKSNIGHTQAAAGVAGIIKMVQAMQHGLLPKTLHVDAPSHHVDWEAGAVSLLTEPTPWPELAGDRPRRAAVSSFGISGTNAHVILEAVPQSVPEPAATASPVPWVLSGRTEQALRDQAARLAAYLAEHPGLDPADVGYTLATAKTHHAHRAGVVGGESGELVRGLEALASGRAAAGLVKGTANEGKVVFVFPGQGSQWPEMARELLDSEPVFAEHLRRCAEALAPYTDWSLIDTLRGTGASLERVDVVQPVLFAVMTGLAALWQSAGVRPDAVVGHSQGEIAAAYVAGALSLEDAAKVAALRSRAITALAGTGTMASVPLPAEEVEARYGWVEIAAVNGPSATIVAGSQEAVAELVERCQADGVSARTVKVDYASHSSHVAAIRDQLTEALAGIRPGSSRVAFYSTVTGEPLDTAGLDAAYWYTNLRSTVRYETAVRALRAAGHRVFVEASPHPVLTAATEDTLDGAGVAIGSLRRDDGGRERVLLSFAQAHAHGVPVNWTAVFAGIGGGARSEPTGGTGAGGGTGA
;
A
#
# COMPACT_ATOMS: atom_id res chain seq x y z
N ASN A 1 -30.74 55.41 4.10
CA ASN A 1 -29.54 55.50 3.25
C ASN A 1 -28.48 54.53 3.74
N ARG A 2 -28.01 53.62 2.88
CA ARG A 2 -26.84 52.79 3.17
C ARG A 2 -25.59 53.63 2.88
N GLU A 3 -24.56 53.52 3.71
CA GLU A 3 -23.27 54.20 3.49
C GLU A 3 -22.53 53.64 2.26
N THR A 4 -22.84 52.42 1.83
CA THR A 4 -22.31 51.80 0.62
C THR A 4 -23.47 51.35 -0.29
N PRO A 5 -23.49 51.74 -1.58
CA PRO A 5 -24.54 51.35 -2.51
C PRO A 5 -24.51 49.85 -2.79
N LEU A 6 -25.64 49.29 -3.24
CA LEU A 6 -25.68 47.92 -3.76
C LEU A 6 -25.00 47.88 -5.13
N TRP A 7 -23.98 47.05 -5.27
CA TRP A 7 -23.32 46.81 -6.55
C TRP A 7 -24.16 45.93 -7.48
N LEU A 8 -24.35 46.36 -8.72
CA LEU A 8 -25.13 45.68 -9.75
C LEU A 8 -24.27 45.38 -10.98
N GLY A 9 -24.29 44.13 -11.44
CA GLY A 9 -23.67 43.74 -12.71
C GLY A 9 -24.18 42.40 -13.23
N SER A 10 -23.91 42.09 -14.50
CA SER A 10 -24.42 40.88 -15.16
C SER A 10 -23.28 40.09 -15.80
N ILE A 11 -23.23 38.77 -15.64
CA ILE A 11 -22.26 37.94 -16.38
C ILE A 11 -22.58 37.91 -17.89
N LYS A 12 -23.83 38.21 -18.27
CA LYS A 12 -24.28 38.17 -19.66
C LYS A 12 -23.57 39.20 -20.54
N SER A 13 -23.03 40.28 -19.97
CA SER A 13 -22.20 41.22 -20.72
C SER A 13 -20.88 40.63 -21.18
N ASN A 14 -20.43 39.52 -20.58
CA ASN A 14 -19.15 38.88 -20.91
C ASN A 14 -19.32 37.65 -21.80
N ILE A 15 -20.36 36.85 -21.57
CA ILE A 15 -20.56 35.54 -22.22
C ILE A 15 -21.89 35.40 -22.96
N GLY A 16 -22.66 36.49 -23.08
CA GLY A 16 -24.01 36.45 -23.63
C GLY A 16 -25.04 35.75 -22.73
N HIS A 17 -26.24 35.54 -23.26
CA HIS A 17 -27.32 34.85 -22.54
C HIS A 17 -27.25 33.34 -22.78
N THR A 18 -26.67 32.59 -21.84
CA THR A 18 -26.50 31.12 -21.90
C THR A 18 -27.79 30.31 -21.63
N GLN A 19 -28.94 30.90 -21.96
CA GLN A 19 -30.29 30.34 -21.78
C GLN A 19 -30.48 29.66 -20.41
N ALA A 20 -30.70 28.34 -20.38
CA ALA A 20 -30.93 27.57 -19.16
C ALA A 20 -29.76 27.66 -18.15
N ALA A 21 -28.53 27.91 -18.62
CA ALA A 21 -27.36 28.06 -17.76
C ALA A 21 -27.17 29.49 -17.22
N ALA A 22 -28.03 30.45 -17.58
CA ALA A 22 -27.83 31.86 -17.23
C ALA A 22 -27.88 32.14 -15.73
N GLY A 23 -28.72 31.40 -14.98
CA GLY A 23 -28.79 31.49 -13.53
C GLY A 23 -27.52 30.99 -12.85
N VAL A 24 -27.09 29.75 -13.17
CA VAL A 24 -25.89 29.14 -12.59
C VAL A 24 -24.61 29.88 -13.00
N ALA A 25 -24.53 30.43 -14.21
CA ALA A 25 -23.43 31.29 -14.61
C ALA A 25 -23.29 32.52 -13.70
N GLY A 26 -24.42 33.14 -13.30
CA GLY A 26 -24.44 34.22 -12.31
C GLY A 26 -23.96 33.78 -10.93
N ILE A 27 -24.32 32.57 -10.50
CA ILE A 27 -23.83 31.97 -9.25
C ILE A 27 -22.32 31.76 -9.32
N ILE A 28 -21.78 31.16 -10.40
CA ILE A 28 -20.34 30.93 -10.58
C ILE A 28 -19.58 32.26 -10.51
N LYS A 29 -20.04 33.32 -11.21
CA LYS A 29 -19.45 34.66 -11.11
C LYS A 29 -19.34 35.12 -9.66
N MET A 30 -20.42 35.01 -8.90
CA MET A 30 -20.45 35.54 -7.53
C MET A 30 -19.64 34.68 -6.55
N VAL A 31 -19.61 33.36 -6.71
CA VAL A 31 -18.75 32.48 -5.91
C VAL A 31 -17.27 32.81 -6.16
N GLN A 32 -16.86 32.98 -7.42
CA GLN A 32 -15.50 33.39 -7.76
C GLN A 32 -15.17 34.79 -7.21
N ALA A 33 -16.10 35.75 -7.33
CA ALA A 33 -15.93 37.09 -6.76
C ALA A 33 -15.74 37.07 -5.23
N MET A 34 -16.45 36.19 -4.52
CA MET A 34 -16.30 36.01 -3.07
C MET A 34 -14.96 35.38 -2.70
N GLN A 35 -14.49 34.38 -3.46
CA GLN A 35 -13.22 33.69 -3.23
C GLN A 35 -12.02 34.63 -3.45
N HIS A 36 -12.08 35.47 -4.48
CA HIS A 36 -11.01 36.41 -4.81
C HIS A 36 -11.13 37.77 -4.13
N GLY A 37 -12.21 38.02 -3.38
CA GLY A 37 -12.45 39.32 -2.73
C GLY A 37 -12.51 40.49 -3.73
N LEU A 38 -13.06 40.27 -4.93
CA LEU A 38 -13.10 41.24 -6.02
C LEU A 38 -14.40 41.09 -6.82
N LEU A 39 -15.13 42.19 -7.00
CA LEU A 39 -16.30 42.26 -7.88
C LEU A 39 -15.86 42.59 -9.31
N PRO A 40 -16.05 41.68 -10.31
CA PRO A 40 -15.67 41.96 -11.68
C PRO A 40 -16.67 42.90 -12.37
N LYS A 41 -16.15 43.78 -13.23
CA LYS A 41 -16.95 44.77 -13.97
C LYS A 41 -17.99 44.12 -14.90
N THR A 42 -19.11 44.80 -15.08
CA THR A 42 -20.08 44.56 -16.16
C THR A 42 -19.63 45.34 -17.40
N LEU A 43 -19.72 44.73 -18.58
CA LEU A 43 -19.28 45.34 -19.85
C LEU A 43 -20.42 46.07 -20.56
N HIS A 44 -20.07 46.89 -21.56
CA HIS A 44 -20.99 47.61 -22.44
C HIS A 44 -21.87 48.65 -21.73
N VAL A 45 -21.29 49.36 -20.75
CA VAL A 45 -21.94 50.47 -20.06
C VAL A 45 -21.17 51.75 -20.37
N ASP A 46 -21.45 52.36 -21.52
CA ASP A 46 -20.91 53.68 -21.87
C ASP A 46 -21.67 54.78 -21.12
N ALA A 47 -22.99 54.62 -20.97
CA ALA A 47 -23.85 55.40 -20.11
C ALA A 47 -24.96 54.51 -19.52
N PRO A 48 -25.36 54.68 -18.24
CA PRO A 48 -26.50 53.97 -17.66
C PRO A 48 -27.80 54.24 -18.42
N SER A 49 -28.75 53.31 -18.36
CA SER A 49 -30.07 53.48 -19.01
C SER A 49 -30.83 54.68 -18.41
N HIS A 50 -31.35 55.56 -19.27
CA HIS A 50 -32.17 56.72 -18.88
C HIS A 50 -33.59 56.36 -18.41
N HIS A 51 -33.99 55.08 -18.52
CA HIS A 51 -35.28 54.58 -18.03
C HIS A 51 -35.27 54.18 -16.54
N VAL A 52 -34.11 54.33 -15.87
CA VAL A 52 -33.93 54.01 -14.45
C VAL A 52 -33.37 55.25 -13.75
N ASP A 53 -33.95 55.62 -12.61
CA ASP A 53 -33.42 56.67 -11.75
C ASP A 53 -32.24 56.13 -10.92
N TRP A 54 -31.02 56.49 -11.34
CA TRP A 54 -29.78 56.12 -10.64
C TRP A 54 -29.39 57.14 -9.55
N GLU A 55 -29.98 58.34 -9.56
CA GLU A 55 -29.63 59.44 -8.64
C GLU A 55 -30.15 59.19 -7.22
N ALA A 56 -31.14 58.29 -7.07
CA ALA A 56 -31.61 57.80 -5.77
C ALA A 56 -30.52 57.07 -4.95
N GLY A 57 -29.40 56.66 -5.56
CA GLY A 57 -28.16 56.27 -4.86
C GLY A 57 -28.16 54.92 -4.12
N ALA A 58 -29.26 54.16 -4.15
CA ALA A 58 -29.34 52.86 -3.48
C ALA A 58 -28.61 51.72 -4.22
N VAL A 59 -28.34 51.89 -5.52
CA VAL A 59 -27.74 50.88 -6.41
C VAL A 59 -26.74 51.55 -7.36
N SER A 60 -25.60 50.92 -7.60
CA SER A 60 -24.57 51.39 -8.53
C SER A 60 -24.12 50.29 -9.49
N LEU A 61 -23.97 50.63 -10.77
CA LEU A 61 -23.44 49.69 -11.77
C LEU A 61 -21.95 49.44 -11.54
N LEU A 62 -21.53 48.18 -11.62
CA LEU A 62 -20.14 47.76 -11.53
C LEU A 62 -19.39 48.04 -12.84
N THR A 63 -19.13 49.30 -13.17
CA THR A 63 -18.41 49.69 -14.40
C THR A 63 -16.90 49.42 -14.30
N GLU A 64 -16.37 49.26 -13.09
CA GLU A 64 -14.96 48.98 -12.80
C GLU A 64 -14.79 47.78 -11.85
N PRO A 65 -13.67 47.03 -11.93
CA PRO A 65 -13.37 45.99 -10.96
C PRO A 65 -13.24 46.61 -9.57
N THR A 66 -14.08 46.18 -8.63
CA THR A 66 -14.18 46.80 -7.31
C THR A 66 -13.71 45.84 -6.23
N PRO A 67 -12.72 46.19 -5.39
CA PRO A 67 -12.33 45.38 -4.25
C PRO A 67 -13.51 45.07 -3.34
N TRP A 68 -13.61 43.82 -2.91
CA TRP A 68 -14.62 43.34 -1.98
C TRP A 68 -13.94 42.71 -0.77
N PRO A 69 -13.26 43.51 0.07
CA PRO A 69 -12.56 42.99 1.25
C PRO A 69 -13.54 42.38 2.25
N GLU A 70 -13.01 41.56 3.17
CA GLU A 70 -13.79 41.13 4.32
C GLU A 70 -14.20 42.37 5.12
N LEU A 71 -15.48 42.47 5.45
CA LEU A 71 -15.99 43.62 6.21
C LEU A 71 -15.62 43.44 7.68
N ALA A 72 -15.16 44.51 8.33
CA ALA A 72 -14.83 44.49 9.75
C ALA A 72 -16.04 44.01 10.59
N GLY A 73 -15.77 43.08 11.52
CA GLY A 73 -16.75 42.49 12.44
C GLY A 73 -17.66 41.48 11.77
N ASP A 74 -17.32 40.20 11.81
CA ASP A 74 -18.16 38.99 11.60
C ASP A 74 -19.26 39.01 10.51
N ARG A 75 -19.12 39.88 9.50
CA ARG A 75 -20.12 40.08 8.45
C ARG A 75 -19.66 39.40 7.16
N PRO A 76 -20.22 38.22 6.83
CA PRO A 76 -19.82 37.52 5.63
C PRO A 76 -20.25 38.30 4.38
N ARG A 77 -19.46 38.15 3.31
CA ARG A 77 -19.80 38.67 1.98
C ARG A 77 -21.12 38.03 1.53
N ARG A 78 -22.12 38.85 1.18
CA ARG A 78 -23.41 38.39 0.65
C ARG A 78 -23.69 39.01 -0.70
N ALA A 79 -24.18 38.22 -1.63
CA ALA A 79 -24.67 38.67 -2.93
C ALA A 79 -25.99 37.98 -3.26
N ALA A 80 -26.72 38.52 -4.24
CA ALA A 80 -27.90 37.86 -4.77
C ALA A 80 -27.78 37.66 -6.29
N VAL A 81 -28.36 36.56 -6.77
CA VAL A 81 -28.45 36.22 -8.20
C VAL A 81 -29.92 36.09 -8.56
N SER A 82 -30.37 36.89 -9.53
CA SER A 82 -31.72 36.84 -10.08
C SER A 82 -31.75 36.20 -11.46
N SER A 83 -32.76 35.39 -11.74
CA SER A 83 -33.05 34.85 -13.07
C SER A 83 -34.55 34.87 -13.34
N PHE A 84 -34.95 35.51 -14.43
CA PHE A 84 -36.35 35.72 -14.80
C PHE A 84 -36.61 35.04 -16.15
N GLY A 85 -37.39 33.96 -16.13
CA GLY A 85 -37.72 33.19 -17.32
C GLY A 85 -38.84 33.85 -18.12
N ILE A 86 -38.83 33.66 -19.45
CA ILE A 86 -39.86 34.19 -20.34
C ILE A 86 -41.27 33.66 -20.03
N SER A 87 -41.37 32.49 -19.39
CA SER A 87 -42.63 31.90 -18.91
C SER A 87 -43.25 32.66 -17.72
N GLY A 88 -42.54 33.65 -17.16
CA GLY A 88 -42.95 34.36 -15.94
C GLY A 88 -42.44 33.74 -14.64
N THR A 89 -41.73 32.61 -14.69
CA THR A 89 -41.12 32.01 -13.50
C THR A 89 -39.86 32.76 -13.10
N ASN A 90 -39.82 33.24 -11.85
CA ASN A 90 -38.73 34.04 -11.31
C ASN A 90 -38.00 33.28 -10.20
N ALA A 91 -36.67 33.35 -10.21
CA ALA A 91 -35.81 32.81 -9.16
C ALA A 91 -34.87 33.91 -8.64
N HIS A 92 -34.67 33.93 -7.31
CA HIS A 92 -33.75 34.82 -6.62
C HIS A 92 -33.02 34.05 -5.53
N VAL A 93 -31.70 33.98 -5.59
CA VAL A 93 -30.86 33.23 -4.65
C VAL A 93 -29.92 34.18 -3.94
N ILE A 94 -29.85 34.06 -2.62
CA ILE A 94 -28.87 34.78 -1.79
C ILE A 94 -27.70 33.84 -1.51
N LEU A 95 -26.49 34.31 -1.77
CA LEU A 95 -25.22 33.62 -1.53
C LEU A 95 -24.51 34.29 -0.37
N GLU A 96 -23.85 33.50 0.47
CA GLU A 96 -23.05 33.95 1.60
C GLU A 96 -21.69 33.25 1.57
N ALA A 97 -20.61 34.01 1.76
CA ALA A 97 -19.27 33.45 1.87
C ALA A 97 -19.08 32.72 3.21
N VAL A 98 -18.48 31.54 3.18
CA VAL A 98 -18.09 30.78 4.37
C VAL A 98 -16.71 31.26 4.83
N PRO A 99 -16.45 31.40 6.14
CA PRO A 99 -15.11 31.71 6.64
C PRO A 99 -14.08 30.75 6.05
N GLN A 100 -13.00 31.29 5.48
CA GLN A 100 -11.88 30.46 5.06
C GLN A 100 -11.12 30.03 6.32
N SER A 101 -11.29 28.77 6.74
CA SER A 101 -10.35 28.18 7.69
C SER A 101 -9.02 28.02 6.96
N VAL A 102 -8.04 28.86 7.26
CA VAL A 102 -6.65 28.61 6.87
C VAL A 102 -6.16 27.52 7.81
N PRO A 103 -5.92 26.28 7.35
CA PRO A 103 -5.33 25.27 8.21
C PRO A 103 -3.96 25.79 8.64
N GLU A 104 -3.64 25.70 9.93
CA GLU A 104 -2.27 25.96 10.36
C GLU A 104 -1.34 24.93 9.69
N PRO A 105 -0.18 25.36 9.16
CA PRO A 105 0.77 24.45 8.55
C PRO A 105 1.32 23.52 9.64
N ALA A 106 0.81 22.29 9.69
CA ALA A 106 1.45 21.21 10.43
C ALA A 106 2.75 20.83 9.72
N ALA A 107 3.79 20.49 10.48
CA ALA A 107 5.02 19.96 9.90
C ALA A 107 4.70 18.64 9.18
N THR A 108 4.89 18.61 7.86
CA THR A 108 4.68 17.43 7.04
C THR A 108 5.87 16.48 7.15
N ALA A 109 5.60 15.23 7.49
CA ALA A 109 6.62 14.19 7.50
C ALA A 109 6.80 13.64 6.07
N SER A 110 7.98 13.83 5.48
CA SER A 110 8.41 13.09 4.29
C SER A 110 8.76 11.64 4.65
N PRO A 111 8.69 10.69 3.71
CA PRO A 111 8.22 10.81 2.31
C PRO A 111 6.69 10.79 2.14
N VAL A 112 6.20 11.24 0.97
CA VAL A 112 4.77 11.32 0.63
C VAL A 112 4.41 10.51 -0.63
N PRO A 113 3.21 9.87 -0.69
CA PRO A 113 2.73 9.19 -1.88
C PRO A 113 1.80 10.07 -2.72
N TRP A 114 2.07 10.23 -4.02
CA TRP A 114 1.14 10.79 -5.02
C TRP A 114 0.53 9.68 -5.85
N VAL A 115 -0.77 9.41 -5.64
CA VAL A 115 -1.50 8.38 -6.38
C VAL A 115 -2.36 8.98 -7.49
N LEU A 116 -2.17 8.50 -8.71
CA LEU A 116 -2.87 8.97 -9.90
C LEU A 116 -3.64 7.83 -10.56
N SER A 117 -4.72 8.18 -11.26
CA SER A 117 -5.48 7.20 -12.04
C SER A 117 -6.03 7.77 -13.35
N GLY A 118 -6.27 6.88 -14.31
CA GLY A 118 -6.90 7.17 -15.59
C GLY A 118 -7.77 6.00 -16.06
N ARG A 119 -8.80 6.30 -16.87
CA ARG A 119 -9.65 5.26 -17.49
C ARG A 119 -8.91 4.45 -18.55
N THR A 120 -7.85 5.01 -19.12
CA THR A 120 -6.92 4.36 -20.05
C THR A 120 -5.50 4.67 -19.61
N GLU A 121 -4.52 3.90 -20.10
CA GLU A 121 -3.11 4.18 -19.84
C GLU A 121 -2.71 5.58 -20.34
N GLN A 122 -3.21 6.00 -21.50
CA GLN A 122 -2.96 7.36 -22.02
C GLN A 122 -3.55 8.43 -21.11
N ALA A 123 -4.78 8.25 -20.62
CA ALA A 123 -5.41 9.23 -19.73
C ALA A 123 -4.65 9.39 -18.41
N LEU A 124 -4.02 8.31 -17.90
CA LEU A 124 -3.13 8.35 -16.74
C LEU A 124 -1.86 9.17 -17.04
N ARG A 125 -1.23 8.94 -18.20
CA ARG A 125 -0.06 9.72 -18.65
C ARG A 125 -0.37 11.20 -18.80
N ASP A 126 -1.50 11.53 -19.42
CA ASP A 126 -1.94 12.91 -19.60
C ASP A 126 -2.24 13.59 -18.25
N GLN A 127 -2.76 12.83 -17.28
CA GLN A 127 -3.00 13.33 -15.93
C GLN A 127 -1.68 13.66 -15.21
N ALA A 128 -0.66 12.81 -15.35
CA ALA A 128 0.66 13.07 -14.81
C ALA A 128 1.29 14.33 -15.42
N ALA A 129 1.20 14.49 -16.75
CA ALA A 129 1.69 15.68 -17.45
C ALA A 129 0.98 16.97 -16.99
N ARG A 130 -0.35 16.94 -16.84
CA ARG A 130 -1.13 18.08 -16.35
C ARG A 130 -0.76 18.46 -14.92
N LEU A 131 -0.56 17.47 -14.04
CA LEU A 131 -0.17 17.74 -12.67
C LEU A 131 1.25 18.34 -12.61
N ALA A 132 2.20 17.80 -13.37
CA ALA A 132 3.56 18.36 -13.43
C ALA A 132 3.55 19.82 -13.91
N ALA A 133 2.79 20.14 -14.97
CA ALA A 133 2.64 21.51 -15.46
C ALA A 133 1.99 22.44 -14.41
N TYR A 134 0.94 21.97 -13.74
CA TYR A 134 0.27 22.72 -12.69
C TYR A 134 1.20 23.07 -11.51
N LEU A 135 2.02 22.10 -11.08
CA LEU A 135 3.00 22.30 -10.00
C LEU A 135 4.11 23.28 -10.40
N ALA A 136 4.50 23.32 -11.67
CA ALA A 136 5.47 24.29 -12.19
C ALA A 136 4.92 25.73 -12.15
N GLU A 137 3.62 25.91 -12.38
CA GLU A 137 2.94 27.22 -12.31
C GLU A 137 2.64 27.66 -10.86
N HIS A 138 2.62 26.73 -9.91
CA HIS A 138 2.28 26.97 -8.50
C HIS A 138 3.40 26.51 -7.56
N PRO A 139 4.60 27.11 -7.65
CA PRO A 139 5.70 26.79 -6.73
C PRO A 139 5.28 27.16 -5.30
N GLY A 140 5.48 26.23 -4.35
CA GLY A 140 5.12 26.43 -2.94
C GLY A 140 3.88 25.67 -2.48
N LEU A 141 3.25 24.87 -3.33
CA LEU A 141 2.30 23.86 -2.87
C LEU A 141 3.02 22.80 -2.02
N ASP A 142 2.42 22.49 -0.88
CA ASP A 142 2.89 21.44 0.01
C ASP A 142 2.69 20.06 -0.65
N PRO A 143 3.76 19.26 -0.84
CA PRO A 143 3.64 17.92 -1.41
C PRO A 143 2.67 16.99 -0.68
N ALA A 144 2.52 17.13 0.64
CA ALA A 144 1.63 16.27 1.40
C ALA A 144 0.15 16.63 1.15
N ASP A 145 -0.17 17.92 1.00
CA ASP A 145 -1.51 18.38 0.64
C ASP A 145 -1.91 17.95 -0.78
N VAL A 146 -0.96 18.01 -1.72
CA VAL A 146 -1.13 17.48 -3.08
C VAL A 146 -1.41 15.98 -3.02
N GLY A 147 -0.57 15.22 -2.30
CA GLY A 147 -0.75 13.77 -2.12
C GLY A 147 -2.09 13.40 -1.48
N TYR A 148 -2.46 14.09 -0.40
CA TYR A 148 -3.73 13.89 0.29
C TYR A 148 -4.92 14.15 -0.63
N THR A 149 -4.86 15.24 -1.39
CA THR A 149 -5.90 15.62 -2.36
C THR A 149 -6.05 14.57 -3.45
N LEU A 150 -4.94 14.15 -4.05
CA LEU A 150 -4.92 13.08 -5.06
C LEU A 150 -5.52 11.78 -4.52
N ALA A 151 -5.22 11.45 -3.27
CA ALA A 151 -5.65 10.20 -2.66
C ALA A 151 -7.12 10.19 -2.20
N THR A 152 -7.65 11.31 -1.73
CA THR A 152 -8.95 11.37 -1.04
C THR A 152 -10.04 12.13 -1.79
N ALA A 153 -9.68 13.11 -2.64
CA ALA A 153 -10.65 13.97 -3.32
C ALA A 153 -10.91 13.56 -4.78
N LYS A 154 -10.19 12.55 -5.29
CA LYS A 154 -10.29 12.07 -6.68
C LYS A 154 -10.92 10.67 -6.75
N THR A 155 -11.58 10.39 -7.87
CA THR A 155 -12.02 9.03 -8.20
C THR A 155 -10.84 8.21 -8.70
N HIS A 156 -10.69 6.98 -8.21
CA HIS A 156 -9.62 6.05 -8.62
C HIS A 156 -10.08 5.10 -9.73
N HIS A 157 -9.64 5.37 -10.96
CA HIS A 157 -9.93 4.56 -12.16
C HIS A 157 -9.04 3.31 -12.29
N ALA A 158 -9.22 2.56 -13.38
CA ALA A 158 -8.58 1.25 -13.58
C ALA A 158 -7.06 1.34 -13.75
N HIS A 159 -6.54 2.23 -14.61
CA HIS A 159 -5.09 2.39 -14.76
C HIS A 159 -4.60 3.32 -13.66
N ARG A 160 -3.65 2.85 -12.85
CA ARG A 160 -3.20 3.55 -11.65
C ARG A 160 -1.69 3.63 -11.62
N ALA A 161 -1.19 4.68 -10.99
CA ALA A 161 0.22 4.83 -10.66
C ALA A 161 0.37 5.45 -9.28
N GLY A 162 1.51 5.20 -8.65
CA GLY A 162 1.94 5.91 -7.47
C GLY A 162 3.37 6.39 -7.64
N VAL A 163 3.61 7.64 -7.24
CA VAL A 163 4.94 8.23 -7.14
C VAL A 163 5.20 8.53 -5.68
N VAL A 164 6.27 7.98 -5.12
CA VAL A 164 6.69 8.25 -3.74
C VAL A 164 8.03 8.97 -3.77
N GLY A 165 8.20 9.97 -2.91
CA GLY A 165 9.43 10.72 -2.80
C GLY A 165 9.50 11.53 -1.51
N GLY A 166 10.73 11.84 -1.09
CA GLY A 166 11.02 12.67 0.09
C GLY A 166 10.97 14.15 -0.20
N GLU A 167 11.19 14.53 -1.46
CA GLU A 167 11.27 15.92 -1.92
C GLU A 167 10.35 16.20 -3.12
N SER A 168 9.86 17.44 -3.24
CA SER A 168 9.02 17.88 -4.37
C SER A 168 9.66 17.60 -5.73
N GLY A 169 10.98 17.76 -5.84
CA GLY A 169 11.72 17.51 -7.08
C GLY A 169 11.71 16.04 -7.51
N GLU A 170 11.76 15.11 -6.57
CA GLU A 170 11.67 13.66 -6.84
C GLU A 170 10.29 13.29 -7.37
N LEU A 171 9.24 13.81 -6.71
CA LEU A 171 7.86 13.57 -7.07
C LEU A 171 7.54 14.10 -8.48
N VAL A 172 7.99 15.32 -8.81
CA VAL A 172 7.83 15.89 -10.15
C VAL A 172 8.56 15.06 -11.22
N ARG A 173 9.81 14.63 -10.96
CA ARG A 173 10.53 13.74 -11.89
C ARG A 173 9.81 12.41 -12.10
N GLY A 174 9.18 11.87 -11.05
CA GLY A 174 8.34 10.67 -11.15
C GLY A 174 7.10 10.89 -12.02
N LEU A 175 6.44 12.05 -11.92
CA LEU A 175 5.33 12.42 -12.81
C LEU A 175 5.77 12.56 -14.26
N GLU A 176 6.92 13.20 -14.52
CA GLU A 176 7.49 13.35 -15.86
C GLU A 176 7.87 12.00 -16.48
N ALA A 177 8.42 11.08 -15.67
CA ALA A 177 8.70 9.71 -16.08
C ALA A 177 7.40 8.96 -16.44
N LEU A 178 6.37 9.06 -15.59
CA LEU A 178 5.06 8.49 -15.85
C LEU A 178 4.45 9.04 -17.14
N ALA A 179 4.44 10.36 -17.33
CA ALA A 179 3.90 11.03 -18.51
C ALA A 179 4.58 10.57 -19.82
N SER A 180 5.90 10.35 -19.77
CA SER A 180 6.71 9.89 -20.91
C SER A 180 6.80 8.36 -21.04
N GLY A 181 6.10 7.60 -20.19
CA GLY A 181 6.11 6.13 -20.22
C GLY A 181 7.43 5.49 -19.77
N ARG A 182 8.34 6.25 -19.14
CA ARG A 182 9.62 5.76 -18.63
C ARG A 182 9.49 5.16 -17.23
N ALA A 183 10.43 4.31 -16.87
CA ALA A 183 10.60 3.86 -15.49
C ALA A 183 11.35 4.93 -14.67
N ALA A 184 11.07 5.00 -13.37
CA ALA A 184 11.78 5.83 -12.41
C ALA A 184 11.80 5.16 -11.04
N ALA A 185 12.81 5.48 -10.22
CA ALA A 185 12.77 5.14 -8.80
C ALA A 185 11.55 5.82 -8.14
N GLY A 186 10.92 5.15 -7.16
CA GLY A 186 9.71 5.66 -6.51
C GLY A 186 8.44 5.64 -7.36
N LEU A 187 8.49 5.18 -8.62
CA LEU A 187 7.32 5.07 -9.50
C LEU A 187 6.85 3.61 -9.64
N VAL A 188 5.59 3.37 -9.29
CA VAL A 188 4.87 2.12 -9.56
C VAL A 188 3.67 2.35 -10.46
N LYS A 189 3.35 1.37 -11.30
CA LYS A 189 2.20 1.39 -12.22
C LYS A 189 1.49 0.05 -12.16
N GLY A 190 0.18 0.07 -12.35
CA GLY A 190 -0.64 -1.14 -12.37
C GLY A 190 -1.98 -0.89 -13.04
N THR A 191 -2.67 -1.99 -13.29
CA THR A 191 -4.09 -1.95 -13.66
C THR A 191 -4.85 -2.62 -12.54
N ALA A 192 -5.84 -1.91 -12.01
CA ALA A 192 -6.70 -2.38 -10.94
C ALA A 192 -7.52 -3.56 -11.44
N ASN A 193 -7.36 -4.69 -10.78
CA ASN A 193 -8.12 -5.89 -11.04
C ASN A 193 -8.91 -6.24 -9.78
N GLU A 194 -10.11 -6.77 -9.96
CA GLU A 194 -10.87 -7.33 -8.84
C GLU A 194 -10.19 -8.62 -8.36
N GLY A 195 -10.04 -8.77 -7.06
CA GLY A 195 -9.50 -10.00 -6.49
C GLY A 195 -9.26 -9.91 -5.01
N LYS A 196 -9.35 -11.08 -4.37
CA LYS A 196 -9.08 -11.24 -2.95
C LYS A 196 -7.58 -11.14 -2.66
N VAL A 197 -7.25 -10.58 -1.50
CA VAL A 197 -5.89 -10.34 -1.01
C VAL A 197 -5.42 -11.54 -0.18
N VAL A 198 -4.19 -11.97 -0.41
CA VAL A 198 -3.50 -12.99 0.39
C VAL A 198 -2.31 -12.35 1.07
N PHE A 199 -2.15 -12.56 2.37
CA PHE A 199 -0.87 -12.28 3.02
C PHE A 199 0.01 -13.53 2.98
N VAL A 200 1.22 -13.36 2.46
CA VAL A 200 2.24 -14.40 2.30
C VAL A 200 3.34 -14.18 3.33
N PHE A 201 3.67 -15.23 4.06
CA PHE A 201 4.70 -15.21 5.10
C PHE A 201 5.83 -16.18 4.73
N PRO A 202 7.00 -15.71 4.28
CA PRO A 202 8.08 -16.61 3.89
C PRO A 202 8.76 -17.29 5.08
N GLY A 203 9.61 -18.27 4.77
CA GLY A 203 10.51 -18.88 5.74
C GLY A 203 11.75 -18.02 6.02
N GLN A 204 12.84 -18.67 6.43
CA GLN A 204 14.15 -18.05 6.56
C GLN A 204 14.73 -17.70 5.18
N GLY A 205 15.48 -16.61 5.07
CA GLY A 205 16.19 -16.18 3.84
C GLY A 205 15.97 -14.71 3.49
N SER A 206 14.91 -14.09 4.02
CA SER A 206 14.60 -12.67 3.79
C SER A 206 15.37 -11.71 4.70
N GLN A 207 16.05 -12.22 5.74
CA GLN A 207 16.75 -11.40 6.72
C GLN A 207 17.97 -10.65 6.16
N TRP A 208 18.24 -9.49 6.74
CA TRP A 208 19.44 -8.69 6.55
C TRP A 208 19.74 -7.87 7.82
N PRO A 209 20.99 -7.42 8.04
CA PRO A 209 21.33 -6.60 9.20
C PRO A 209 20.47 -5.34 9.27
N GLU A 210 19.98 -4.97 10.46
CA GLU A 210 19.18 -3.75 10.68
C GLU A 210 17.88 -3.64 9.86
N MET A 211 17.34 -4.78 9.36
CA MET A 211 16.23 -4.83 8.38
C MET A 211 14.92 -4.11 8.71
N ALA A 212 14.70 -3.76 9.98
CA ALA A 212 13.50 -3.08 10.44
C ALA A 212 13.80 -1.86 11.32
N ARG A 213 15.06 -1.43 11.37
CA ARG A 213 15.52 -0.36 12.27
C ARG A 213 14.81 0.96 11.97
N GLU A 214 14.70 1.34 10.70
CA GLU A 214 14.05 2.58 10.31
C GLU A 214 12.55 2.58 10.64
N LEU A 215 11.86 1.45 10.44
CA LEU A 215 10.44 1.35 10.80
C LEU A 215 10.21 1.37 12.32
N LEU A 216 11.14 0.84 13.12
CA LEU A 216 11.07 0.98 14.58
C LEU A 216 11.08 2.44 15.02
N ASP A 217 11.79 3.31 14.29
CA ASP A 217 11.92 4.72 14.62
C ASP A 217 10.83 5.58 13.97
N SER A 218 10.35 5.20 12.79
CA SER A 218 9.42 6.00 11.97
C SER A 218 7.96 5.57 12.05
N GLU A 219 7.65 4.29 12.28
CA GLU A 219 6.30 3.73 12.21
C GLU A 219 5.76 3.29 13.58
N PRO A 220 4.91 4.10 14.26
CA PRO A 220 4.43 3.77 15.60
C PRO A 220 3.68 2.45 15.71
N VAL A 221 2.90 2.08 14.69
CA VAL A 221 2.16 0.80 14.65
C VAL A 221 3.13 -0.38 14.64
N PHE A 222 4.20 -0.26 13.84
CA PHE A 222 5.23 -1.28 13.74
C PHE A 222 6.00 -1.38 15.06
N ALA A 223 6.47 -0.25 15.60
CA ALA A 223 7.23 -0.19 16.84
C ALA A 223 6.46 -0.79 18.04
N GLU A 224 5.19 -0.44 18.19
CA GLU A 224 4.34 -0.97 19.27
C GLU A 224 4.10 -2.47 19.12
N HIS A 225 3.91 -2.96 17.90
CA HIS A 225 3.78 -4.39 17.65
C HIS A 225 5.06 -5.15 17.99
N LEU A 226 6.23 -4.62 17.60
CA LEU A 226 7.53 -5.22 17.90
C LEU A 226 7.82 -5.25 19.41
N ARG A 227 7.39 -4.22 20.15
CA ARG A 227 7.47 -4.19 21.62
C ARG A 227 6.65 -5.33 22.25
N ARG A 228 5.42 -5.55 21.78
CA ARG A 228 4.56 -6.65 22.25
C ARG A 228 5.16 -8.02 21.89
N CYS A 229 5.74 -8.16 20.70
CA CYS A 229 6.49 -9.38 20.33
C CYS A 229 7.69 -9.62 21.25
N ALA A 230 8.44 -8.57 21.60
CA ALA A 230 9.58 -8.68 22.53
C ALA A 230 9.12 -9.19 23.90
N GLU A 231 8.01 -8.66 24.44
CA GLU A 231 7.42 -9.12 25.70
C GLU A 231 6.97 -10.59 25.63
N ALA A 232 6.33 -10.99 24.53
CA ALA A 232 5.88 -12.36 24.33
C ALA A 232 7.02 -13.38 24.14
N LEU A 233 8.15 -12.94 23.57
CA LEU A 233 9.33 -13.78 23.34
C LEU A 233 10.23 -13.91 24.57
N ALA A 234 10.27 -12.88 25.43
CA ALA A 234 11.16 -12.80 26.60
C ALA A 234 11.18 -14.04 27.51
N PRO A 235 10.06 -14.78 27.74
CA PRO A 235 10.10 -16.01 28.53
C PRO A 235 10.88 -17.17 27.90
N TYR A 236 11.16 -17.12 26.59
CA TYR A 236 11.71 -18.23 25.82
C TYR A 236 13.11 -17.95 25.26
N THR A 237 13.56 -16.70 25.31
CA THR A 237 14.82 -16.22 24.72
C THR A 237 15.71 -15.53 25.75
N ASP A 238 17.03 -15.65 25.59
CA ASP A 238 18.05 -14.99 26.43
C ASP A 238 18.62 -13.71 25.80
N TRP A 239 18.04 -13.26 24.69
CA TRP A 239 18.45 -12.09 23.91
C TRP A 239 17.30 -11.09 23.74
N SER A 240 17.64 -9.86 23.37
CA SER A 240 16.71 -8.74 23.16
C SER A 240 16.36 -8.58 21.69
N LEU A 241 15.07 -8.67 21.35
CA LEU A 241 14.57 -8.48 19.98
C LEU A 241 14.90 -7.10 19.42
N ILE A 242 14.73 -6.07 20.23
CA ILE A 242 14.97 -4.69 19.79
C ILE A 242 16.46 -4.46 19.56
N ASP A 243 17.33 -4.96 20.45
CA ASP A 243 18.79 -4.80 20.28
C ASP A 243 19.30 -5.60 19.09
N THR A 244 18.77 -6.81 18.85
CA THR A 244 19.10 -7.60 17.65
C THR A 244 18.71 -6.86 16.37
N LEU A 245 17.52 -6.24 16.31
CA LEU A 245 17.10 -5.44 15.15
C LEU A 245 17.91 -4.15 14.99
N ARG A 246 18.50 -3.62 16.06
CA ARG A 246 19.42 -2.47 16.02
C ARG A 246 20.88 -2.86 15.78
N GLY A 247 21.18 -4.15 15.61
CA GLY A 247 22.53 -4.64 15.36
C GLY A 247 23.45 -4.70 16.59
N THR A 248 22.91 -4.46 17.79
CA THR A 248 23.66 -4.51 19.07
C THR A 248 23.40 -5.79 19.88
N GLY A 249 22.42 -6.59 19.46
CA GLY A 249 22.01 -7.84 20.12
C GLY A 249 22.61 -9.11 19.51
N ALA A 250 21.88 -10.22 19.65
CA ALA A 250 22.31 -11.53 19.16
C ALA A 250 22.38 -11.59 17.62
N SER A 251 23.31 -12.39 17.09
CA SER A 251 23.52 -12.56 15.65
C SER A 251 22.34 -13.23 14.94
N LEU A 252 21.94 -12.69 13.79
CA LEU A 252 20.94 -13.27 12.89
C LEU A 252 21.43 -14.53 12.14
N GLU A 253 22.67 -14.96 12.35
CA GLU A 253 23.17 -16.24 11.82
C GLU A 253 22.66 -17.44 12.64
N ARG A 254 22.31 -17.20 13.91
CA ARG A 254 21.75 -18.22 14.81
C ARG A 254 20.29 -18.50 14.46
N VAL A 255 19.95 -19.77 14.19
CA VAL A 255 18.56 -20.17 13.86
C VAL A 255 17.57 -19.83 14.98
N ASP A 256 17.99 -20.01 16.24
CA ASP A 256 17.17 -19.71 17.42
C ASP A 256 16.93 -18.22 17.64
N VAL A 257 17.68 -17.35 16.93
CA VAL A 257 17.50 -15.90 16.92
C VAL A 257 16.70 -15.46 15.68
N VAL A 258 17.16 -15.85 14.49
CA VAL A 258 16.62 -15.35 13.22
C VAL A 258 15.15 -15.72 13.01
N GLN A 259 14.75 -16.91 13.45
CA GLN A 259 13.37 -17.39 13.27
C GLN A 259 12.37 -16.56 14.09
N PRO A 260 12.53 -16.36 15.41
CA PRO A 260 11.70 -15.45 16.19
C PRO A 260 11.76 -13.98 15.73
N VAL A 261 12.93 -13.48 15.34
CA VAL A 261 13.06 -12.11 14.82
C VAL A 261 12.24 -11.94 13.54
N LEU A 262 12.32 -12.90 12.60
CA LEU A 262 11.52 -12.88 11.38
C LEU A 262 10.03 -12.97 11.69
N PHE A 263 9.60 -13.82 12.62
CA PHE A 263 8.20 -13.86 13.08
C PHE A 263 7.73 -12.46 13.52
N ALA A 264 8.51 -11.78 14.36
CA ALA A 264 8.14 -10.47 14.89
C ALA A 264 8.09 -9.40 13.79
N VAL A 265 9.05 -9.40 12.86
CA VAL A 265 9.07 -8.44 11.72
C VAL A 265 7.93 -8.71 10.75
N MET A 266 7.69 -9.97 10.37
CA MET A 266 6.62 -10.33 9.44
C MET A 266 5.24 -9.95 9.98
N THR A 267 4.99 -10.22 11.26
CA THR A 267 3.71 -9.86 11.90
C THR A 267 3.58 -8.36 12.13
N GLY A 268 4.68 -7.64 12.38
CA GLY A 268 4.70 -6.17 12.41
C GLY A 268 4.39 -5.54 11.05
N LEU A 269 4.92 -6.11 9.96
CA LEU A 269 4.60 -5.67 8.61
C LEU A 269 3.12 -5.94 8.27
N ALA A 270 2.59 -7.09 8.69
CA ALA A 270 1.15 -7.37 8.55
C ALA A 270 0.30 -6.34 9.30
N ALA A 271 0.68 -5.96 10.53
CA ALA A 271 0.00 -4.91 11.29
C ALA A 271 0.05 -3.55 10.57
N LEU A 272 1.17 -3.22 9.91
CA LEU A 272 1.33 -2.00 9.14
C LEU A 272 0.46 -1.97 7.87
N TRP A 273 0.36 -3.10 7.15
CA TRP A 273 -0.60 -3.22 6.04
C TRP A 273 -2.05 -3.07 6.52
N GLN A 274 -2.39 -3.68 7.66
CA GLN A 274 -3.74 -3.60 8.24
C GLN A 274 -4.09 -2.19 8.73
N SER A 275 -3.13 -1.42 9.23
CA SER A 275 -3.34 -0.02 9.62
C SER A 275 -3.60 0.88 8.41
N ALA A 276 -3.00 0.57 7.26
CA ALA A 276 -3.32 1.17 5.97
C ALA A 276 -4.63 0.64 5.36
N GLY A 277 -5.41 -0.17 6.10
CA GLY A 277 -6.71 -0.70 5.67
C GLY A 277 -6.64 -1.94 4.78
N VAL A 278 -5.44 -2.43 4.44
CA VAL A 278 -5.27 -3.64 3.64
C VAL A 278 -5.38 -4.87 4.54
N ARG A 279 -6.44 -5.65 4.36
CA ARG A 279 -6.72 -6.85 5.17
C ARG A 279 -6.67 -8.10 4.31
N PRO A 280 -6.10 -9.21 4.81
CA PRO A 280 -6.08 -10.47 4.07
C PRO A 280 -7.46 -11.13 4.07
N ASP A 281 -7.88 -11.64 2.90
CA ASP A 281 -8.97 -12.61 2.78
C ASP A 281 -8.48 -14.03 3.11
N ALA A 282 -7.20 -14.30 2.84
CA ALA A 282 -6.52 -15.52 3.22
C ALA A 282 -5.06 -15.27 3.61
N VAL A 283 -4.47 -16.22 4.32
CA VAL A 283 -3.05 -16.26 4.63
C VAL A 283 -2.43 -17.57 4.14
N VAL A 284 -1.15 -17.50 3.78
CA VAL A 284 -0.31 -18.67 3.50
C VAL A 284 1.08 -18.41 4.05
N GLY A 285 1.67 -19.42 4.69
CA GLY A 285 3.02 -19.34 5.22
C GLY A 285 3.90 -20.43 4.64
N HIS A 286 5.18 -20.15 4.42
CA HIS A 286 6.16 -21.13 3.96
C HIS A 286 6.99 -21.63 5.14
N SER A 287 6.91 -22.93 5.46
CA SER A 287 7.60 -23.52 6.63
C SER A 287 7.23 -22.75 7.91
N GLN A 288 8.22 -22.18 8.60
CA GLN A 288 8.02 -21.36 9.80
C GLN A 288 7.13 -20.15 9.60
N GLY A 289 7.01 -19.66 8.36
CA GLY A 289 6.16 -18.52 8.03
C GLY A 289 4.69 -18.80 8.37
N GLU A 290 4.30 -20.08 8.46
CA GLU A 290 2.96 -20.46 8.93
C GLU A 290 2.67 -20.02 10.37
N ILE A 291 3.69 -19.83 11.22
CA ILE A 291 3.51 -19.33 12.58
C ILE A 291 3.00 -17.87 12.53
N ALA A 292 3.59 -17.04 11.66
CA ALA A 292 3.13 -15.68 11.43
C ALA A 292 1.75 -15.67 10.76
N ALA A 293 1.51 -16.56 9.79
CA ALA A 293 0.20 -16.71 9.15
C ALA A 293 -0.89 -17.09 10.15
N ALA A 294 -0.63 -18.05 11.05
CA ALA A 294 -1.55 -18.51 12.07
C ALA A 294 -1.89 -17.38 13.05
N TYR A 295 -0.89 -16.62 13.50
CA TYR A 295 -1.12 -15.44 14.33
C TYR A 295 -1.97 -14.38 13.62
N VAL A 296 -1.64 -14.02 12.38
CA VAL A 296 -2.35 -12.98 11.62
C VAL A 296 -3.78 -13.40 11.26
N ALA A 297 -4.03 -14.70 11.06
CA ALA A 297 -5.37 -15.24 10.89
C ALA A 297 -6.20 -15.23 12.20
N GLY A 298 -5.55 -15.04 13.34
CA GLY A 298 -6.17 -15.09 14.67
C GLY A 298 -6.31 -16.51 15.23
N ALA A 299 -5.58 -17.48 14.68
CA ALA A 299 -5.60 -18.86 15.14
C ALA A 299 -4.81 -19.08 16.43
N LEU A 300 -3.69 -18.36 16.58
CA LEU A 300 -2.85 -18.38 17.78
C LEU A 300 -2.85 -17.00 18.43
N SER A 301 -2.81 -16.97 19.77
CA SER A 301 -2.50 -15.73 20.49
C SER A 301 -1.05 -15.31 20.20
N LEU A 302 -0.69 -14.06 20.53
CA LEU A 302 0.69 -13.61 20.35
C LEU A 302 1.66 -14.42 21.21
N GLU A 303 1.26 -14.77 22.42
CA GLU A 303 2.03 -15.55 23.39
C GLU A 303 2.27 -16.98 22.89
N ASP A 304 1.23 -17.63 22.37
CA ASP A 304 1.36 -18.98 21.80
C ASP A 304 2.18 -18.97 20.52
N ALA A 305 1.98 -18.00 19.63
CA ALA A 305 2.78 -17.87 18.40
C ALA A 305 4.26 -17.57 18.70
N ALA A 306 4.55 -16.70 19.67
CA ALA A 306 5.90 -16.42 20.14
C ALA A 306 6.55 -17.66 20.78
N LYS A 307 5.78 -18.43 21.58
CA LYS A 307 6.21 -19.72 22.12
C LYS A 307 6.59 -20.69 20.99
N VAL A 308 5.73 -20.85 19.98
CA VAL A 308 6.01 -21.73 18.84
C VAL A 308 7.26 -21.27 18.10
N ALA A 309 7.37 -19.97 17.78
CA ALA A 309 8.53 -19.42 17.07
C ALA A 309 9.85 -19.65 17.82
N ALA A 310 9.89 -19.37 19.13
CA ALA A 310 11.10 -19.49 19.95
C ALA A 310 11.47 -20.94 20.28
N LEU A 311 10.50 -21.77 20.66
CA LEU A 311 10.78 -23.13 21.10
C LEU A 311 11.08 -24.07 19.92
N ARG A 312 10.45 -23.84 18.76
CA ARG A 312 10.77 -24.55 17.52
C ARG A 312 12.18 -24.26 17.07
N SER A 313 12.56 -22.98 17.00
CA SER A 313 13.89 -22.58 16.56
C SER A 313 14.99 -23.06 17.52
N ARG A 314 14.72 -23.05 18.83
CA ARG A 314 15.60 -23.64 19.85
C ARG A 314 15.74 -25.15 19.74
N ALA A 315 14.67 -25.88 19.42
CA ALA A 315 14.77 -27.33 19.20
C ALA A 315 15.64 -27.66 17.96
N ILE A 316 15.56 -26.84 16.91
CA ILE A 316 16.35 -27.01 15.68
C ILE A 316 17.86 -26.93 15.94
N THR A 317 18.32 -26.21 16.97
CA THR A 317 19.77 -26.12 17.25
C THR A 317 20.40 -27.47 17.57
N ALA A 318 19.62 -28.47 18.02
CA ALA A 318 20.09 -29.84 18.22
C ALA A 318 20.40 -30.58 16.90
N LEU A 319 19.94 -30.05 15.76
CA LEU A 319 20.19 -30.59 14.42
C LEU A 319 21.36 -29.90 13.71
N ALA A 320 22.01 -28.92 14.34
CA ALA A 320 23.14 -28.20 13.76
C ALA A 320 24.27 -29.17 13.37
N GLY A 321 24.79 -28.99 12.16
CA GLY A 321 25.82 -29.85 11.56
C GLY A 321 25.33 -31.19 11.04
N THR A 322 24.08 -31.58 11.28
CA THR A 322 23.59 -32.93 10.88
C THR A 322 23.22 -33.02 9.40
N GLY A 323 23.00 -31.91 8.71
CA GLY A 323 22.61 -31.90 7.30
C GLY A 323 22.60 -30.49 6.72
N THR A 324 22.14 -30.35 5.48
CA THR A 324 22.00 -29.06 4.81
C THR A 324 20.88 -29.11 3.76
N MET A 325 20.70 -28.01 3.04
CA MET A 325 19.64 -27.84 2.04
C MET A 325 20.18 -27.16 0.78
N ALA A 326 19.57 -27.41 -0.36
CA ALA A 326 19.91 -26.73 -1.62
C ALA A 326 18.67 -26.33 -2.42
N SER A 327 18.76 -25.19 -3.08
CA SER A 327 17.79 -24.75 -4.08
C SER A 327 18.17 -25.32 -5.45
N VAL A 328 17.20 -25.95 -6.11
CA VAL A 328 17.33 -26.59 -7.41
C VAL A 328 16.30 -25.98 -8.36
N PRO A 329 16.71 -25.27 -9.42
CA PRO A 329 15.79 -24.62 -10.36
C PRO A 329 15.19 -25.63 -11.36
N LEU A 330 14.56 -26.69 -10.85
CA LEU A 330 13.92 -27.76 -11.62
C LEU A 330 12.55 -28.11 -11.01
N PRO A 331 11.63 -28.69 -11.81
CA PRO A 331 10.37 -29.25 -11.31
C PRO A 331 10.61 -30.37 -10.29
N ALA A 332 9.73 -30.47 -9.29
CA ALA A 332 9.86 -31.45 -8.22
C ALA A 332 9.91 -32.90 -8.72
N GLU A 333 9.09 -33.24 -9.73
CA GLU A 333 9.06 -34.58 -10.35
C GLU A 333 10.40 -34.95 -11.00
N GLU A 334 11.08 -33.97 -11.59
CA GLU A 334 12.39 -34.17 -12.21
C GLU A 334 13.50 -34.32 -11.16
N VAL A 335 13.43 -33.54 -10.08
CA VAL A 335 14.34 -33.68 -8.94
C VAL A 335 14.20 -35.06 -8.29
N GLU A 336 12.97 -35.51 -8.06
CA GLU A 336 12.68 -36.84 -7.50
C GLU A 336 13.25 -37.95 -8.41
N ALA A 337 13.01 -37.86 -9.72
CA ALA A 337 13.47 -38.86 -10.68
C ALA A 337 14.99 -38.93 -10.81
N ARG A 338 15.69 -37.78 -10.76
CA ARG A 338 17.14 -37.70 -10.93
C ARG A 338 17.92 -37.91 -9.63
N TYR A 339 17.34 -37.51 -8.50
CA TYR A 339 18.05 -37.34 -7.23
C TYR A 339 17.27 -37.89 -6.03
N GLY A 340 16.48 -38.96 -6.19
CA GLY A 340 15.66 -39.58 -5.12
C GLY A 340 16.43 -40.13 -3.90
N TRP A 341 17.74 -39.87 -3.78
CA TRP A 341 18.53 -40.11 -2.57
C TRP A 341 18.56 -38.90 -1.61
N VAL A 342 18.07 -37.73 -2.03
CA VAL A 342 17.78 -36.59 -1.14
C VAL A 342 16.26 -36.42 -0.99
N GLU A 343 15.82 -35.83 0.12
CA GLU A 343 14.39 -35.55 0.35
C GLU A 343 14.00 -34.18 -0.22
N ILE A 344 12.81 -34.06 -0.82
CA ILE A 344 12.25 -32.77 -1.23
C ILE A 344 11.70 -32.04 0.01
N ALA A 345 12.35 -30.93 0.35
CA ALA A 345 12.00 -30.09 1.48
C ALA A 345 10.90 -29.08 1.16
N ALA A 346 10.91 -28.50 -0.04
CA ALA A 346 9.89 -27.54 -0.47
C ALA A 346 9.68 -27.56 -1.99
N VAL A 347 8.44 -27.32 -2.41
CA VAL A 347 8.06 -27.07 -3.81
C VAL A 347 7.47 -25.66 -3.87
N ASN A 348 8.28 -24.69 -4.28
CA ASN A 348 7.97 -23.27 -4.23
C ASN A 348 7.26 -22.76 -5.49
N GLY A 349 7.48 -23.43 -6.61
CA GLY A 349 6.87 -23.09 -7.89
C GLY A 349 7.24 -24.13 -8.96
N PRO A 350 6.73 -23.95 -10.18
CA PRO A 350 6.83 -24.95 -11.24
C PRO A 350 8.26 -25.43 -11.56
N SER A 351 9.24 -24.54 -11.35
CA SER A 351 10.66 -24.82 -11.56
C SER A 351 11.52 -24.41 -10.36
N ALA A 352 10.95 -24.44 -9.14
CA ALA A 352 11.64 -23.99 -7.92
C ALA A 352 11.47 -25.01 -6.78
N THR A 353 12.44 -25.92 -6.67
CA THR A 353 12.44 -27.01 -5.68
C THR A 353 13.57 -26.84 -4.67
N ILE A 354 13.31 -27.11 -3.39
CA ILE A 354 14.33 -27.18 -2.34
C ILE A 354 14.48 -28.63 -1.90
N VAL A 355 15.72 -29.10 -1.80
CA VAL A 355 16.07 -30.43 -1.31
C VAL A 355 16.79 -30.34 0.03
N ALA A 356 16.73 -31.40 0.82
CA ALA A 356 17.39 -31.55 2.11
C ALA A 356 17.99 -32.95 2.28
N GLY A 357 19.11 -33.04 3.00
CA GLY A 357 19.79 -34.29 3.29
C GLY A 357 21.11 -34.08 4.02
N SER A 358 21.98 -35.11 4.03
CA SER A 358 23.35 -34.97 4.56
C SER A 358 24.16 -33.97 3.74
N GLN A 359 25.24 -33.44 4.32
CA GLN A 359 26.10 -32.46 3.64
C GLN A 359 26.70 -33.05 2.36
N GLU A 360 27.12 -34.31 2.41
CA GLU A 360 27.72 -35.05 1.30
C GLU A 360 26.70 -35.28 0.17
N ALA A 361 25.49 -35.74 0.51
CA ALA A 361 24.45 -36.04 -0.47
C ALA A 361 23.98 -34.76 -1.21
N VAL A 362 23.84 -33.65 -0.48
CA VAL A 362 23.46 -32.36 -1.08
C VAL A 362 24.61 -31.79 -1.92
N ALA A 363 25.86 -31.90 -1.47
CA ALA A 363 27.02 -31.46 -2.25
C ALA A 363 27.14 -32.23 -3.57
N GLU A 364 26.97 -33.55 -3.55
CA GLU A 364 26.98 -34.40 -4.74
C GLU A 364 25.86 -34.01 -5.72
N LEU A 365 24.64 -33.74 -5.23
CA LEU A 365 23.55 -33.27 -6.07
C LEU A 365 23.90 -31.94 -6.75
N VAL A 366 24.42 -30.97 -5.98
CA VAL A 366 24.79 -29.65 -6.51
C VAL A 366 25.86 -29.77 -7.59
N GLU A 367 26.88 -30.61 -7.37
CA GLU A 367 27.92 -30.87 -8.37
C GLU A 367 27.34 -31.49 -9.66
N ARG A 368 26.46 -32.49 -9.54
CA ARG A 368 25.79 -33.11 -10.70
C ARG A 368 24.91 -32.11 -11.45
N CYS A 369 24.13 -31.30 -10.74
CA CYS A 369 23.34 -30.22 -11.34
C CYS A 369 24.25 -29.25 -12.12
N GLN A 370 25.38 -28.84 -11.53
CA GLN A 370 26.32 -27.92 -12.18
C GLN A 370 26.95 -28.53 -13.44
N ALA A 371 27.28 -29.83 -13.41
CA ALA A 371 27.76 -30.56 -14.59
C ALA A 371 26.72 -30.59 -15.72
N ASP A 372 25.43 -30.65 -15.37
CA ASP A 372 24.29 -30.64 -16.30
C ASP A 372 23.87 -29.20 -16.72
N GLY A 373 24.58 -28.16 -16.27
CA GLY A 373 24.28 -26.76 -16.57
C GLY A 373 23.12 -26.17 -15.75
N VAL A 374 22.67 -26.86 -14.70
CA VAL A 374 21.61 -26.43 -13.78
C VAL A 374 22.22 -25.67 -12.60
N SER A 375 21.79 -24.43 -12.37
CA SER A 375 22.34 -23.55 -11.31
C SER A 375 21.79 -23.89 -9.91
N ALA A 376 22.04 -25.10 -9.42
CA ALA A 376 21.72 -25.47 -8.04
C ALA A 376 22.66 -24.76 -7.04
N ARG A 377 22.13 -24.36 -5.88
CA ARG A 377 22.88 -23.60 -4.86
C ARG A 377 22.52 -24.06 -3.45
N THR A 378 23.52 -24.30 -2.62
CA THR A 378 23.35 -24.59 -1.19
C THR A 378 22.71 -23.39 -0.48
N VAL A 379 21.73 -23.66 0.37
CA VAL A 379 21.11 -22.67 1.26
C VAL A 379 22.01 -22.50 2.48
N LYS A 380 22.17 -21.26 2.97
CA LYS A 380 22.97 -20.97 4.17
C LYS A 380 22.26 -21.42 5.46
N VAL A 381 22.17 -22.73 5.65
CA VAL A 381 21.67 -23.43 6.84
C VAL A 381 22.54 -24.66 7.10
N ASP A 382 22.76 -24.95 8.38
CA ASP A 382 23.57 -26.08 8.87
C ASP A 382 22.72 -27.24 9.38
N TYR A 383 21.44 -27.28 9.02
CA TYR A 383 20.50 -28.35 9.34
C TYR A 383 19.59 -28.66 8.13
N ALA A 384 19.08 -29.88 8.08
CA ALA A 384 18.19 -30.37 7.02
C ALA A 384 16.72 -30.36 7.49
N SER A 385 16.06 -29.19 7.49
CA SER A 385 14.62 -29.14 7.77
C SER A 385 13.79 -29.83 6.69
N HIS A 386 12.55 -30.21 7.02
CA HIS A 386 11.64 -30.91 6.11
C HIS A 386 12.18 -32.25 5.60
N SER A 387 12.98 -32.93 6.42
CA SER A 387 13.61 -34.21 6.13
C SER A 387 13.54 -35.16 7.34
N SER A 388 13.95 -36.40 7.13
CA SER A 388 14.10 -37.43 8.16
C SER A 388 14.98 -37.00 9.34
N HIS A 389 15.92 -36.06 9.16
CA HIS A 389 16.77 -35.53 10.23
C HIS A 389 15.95 -34.89 11.36
N VAL A 390 14.78 -34.32 11.04
CA VAL A 390 13.88 -33.68 12.03
C VAL A 390 13.31 -34.67 13.04
N ALA A 391 13.26 -35.97 12.71
CA ALA A 391 12.71 -36.99 13.60
C ALA A 391 13.44 -37.05 14.96
N ALA A 392 14.73 -36.66 15.00
CA ALA A 392 15.54 -36.66 16.21
C ALA A 392 15.02 -35.69 17.31
N ILE A 393 14.26 -34.65 16.92
CA ILE A 393 13.75 -33.62 17.85
C ILE A 393 12.22 -33.71 18.04
N ARG A 394 11.58 -34.79 17.58
CA ARG A 394 10.10 -34.94 17.63
C ARG A 394 9.54 -34.77 19.03
N ASP A 395 10.04 -35.55 19.97
CA ASP A 395 9.51 -35.60 21.34
C ASP A 395 9.81 -34.29 22.06
N GLN A 396 11.03 -33.78 21.93
CA GLN A 396 11.46 -32.49 22.48
C GLN A 396 10.55 -31.34 21.99
N LEU A 397 10.26 -31.27 20.68
CA LEU A 397 9.43 -30.22 20.12
C LEU A 397 7.97 -30.35 20.56
N THR A 398 7.43 -31.57 20.54
CA THR A 398 6.02 -31.81 20.91
C THR A 398 5.79 -31.48 22.39
N GLU A 399 6.71 -31.86 23.27
CA GLU A 399 6.66 -31.52 24.69
C GLU A 399 6.82 -30.01 24.93
N ALA A 400 7.78 -29.37 24.26
CA ALA A 400 8.01 -27.93 24.40
C ALA A 400 6.79 -27.09 23.99
N LEU A 401 6.05 -27.54 22.96
CA LEU A 401 4.86 -26.88 22.46
C LEU A 401 3.56 -27.32 23.15
N ALA A 402 3.63 -28.20 24.15
CA ALA A 402 2.45 -28.60 24.91
C ALA A 402 1.75 -27.38 25.52
N GLY A 403 0.42 -27.38 25.46
CA GLY A 403 -0.42 -26.36 26.10
C GLY A 403 -0.74 -25.13 25.26
N ILE A 404 -0.24 -25.01 24.01
CA ILE A 404 -0.76 -24.01 23.07
C ILE A 404 -2.24 -24.26 22.79
N ARG A 405 -2.99 -23.20 22.49
CA ARG A 405 -4.46 -23.23 22.33
C ARG A 405 -4.88 -22.64 20.99
N PRO A 406 -4.68 -23.38 19.87
CA PRO A 406 -5.19 -22.96 18.58
C PRO A 406 -6.72 -22.85 18.57
N GLY A 407 -7.24 -21.85 17.87
CA GLY A 407 -8.67 -21.65 17.62
C GLY A 407 -8.97 -21.49 16.14
N SER A 408 -10.21 -21.75 15.74
CA SER A 408 -10.65 -21.56 14.35
C SER A 408 -10.65 -20.08 13.95
N SER A 409 -9.94 -19.76 12.88
CA SER A 409 -9.80 -18.41 12.32
C SER A 409 -10.93 -18.05 11.37
N ARG A 410 -11.24 -16.75 11.27
CA ARG A 410 -12.16 -16.22 10.23
C ARG A 410 -11.46 -15.93 8.91
N VAL A 411 -10.17 -15.61 8.96
CA VAL A 411 -9.33 -15.48 7.77
C VAL A 411 -8.96 -16.90 7.32
N ALA A 412 -9.14 -17.19 6.02
CA ALA A 412 -8.83 -18.50 5.49
C ALA A 412 -7.33 -18.79 5.60
N PHE A 413 -6.98 -19.95 6.15
CA PHE A 413 -5.60 -20.40 6.30
C PHE A 413 -5.35 -21.52 5.31
N TYR A 414 -4.42 -21.31 4.38
CA TYR A 414 -3.98 -22.34 3.44
C TYR A 414 -2.69 -22.94 3.97
N SER A 415 -2.77 -24.19 4.42
CA SER A 415 -1.62 -24.91 4.93
C SER A 415 -0.75 -25.36 3.77
N THR A 416 0.55 -25.09 3.87
CA THR A 416 1.56 -25.65 2.97
C THR A 416 2.00 -27.04 3.38
N VAL A 417 1.56 -27.55 4.54
CA VAL A 417 1.74 -28.96 4.90
C VAL A 417 0.81 -29.84 4.07
N THR A 418 -0.46 -29.43 3.95
CA THR A 418 -1.48 -30.18 3.19
C THR A 418 -1.64 -29.69 1.76
N GLY A 419 -1.36 -28.42 1.48
CA GLY A 419 -1.57 -27.77 0.18
C GLY A 419 -2.98 -27.23 -0.04
N GLU A 420 -3.82 -27.20 1.00
CA GLU A 420 -5.25 -26.86 0.93
C GLU A 420 -5.71 -26.03 2.15
N PRO A 421 -6.93 -25.45 2.13
CA PRO A 421 -7.50 -24.78 3.30
C PRO A 421 -7.58 -25.72 4.51
N LEU A 422 -7.21 -25.23 5.68
CA LEU A 422 -7.21 -26.00 6.93
C LEU A 422 -7.95 -25.26 8.04
N ASP A 423 -8.76 -25.96 8.82
CA ASP A 423 -9.31 -25.42 10.08
C ASP A 423 -8.18 -25.25 11.09
N THR A 424 -7.98 -24.01 11.51
CA THR A 424 -6.84 -23.63 12.33
C THR A 424 -6.96 -24.04 13.80
N ALA A 425 -8.09 -24.60 14.24
CA ALA A 425 -8.17 -25.30 15.52
C ALA A 425 -7.24 -26.53 15.58
N GLY A 426 -6.81 -27.07 14.43
CA GLY A 426 -5.89 -28.20 14.33
C GLY A 426 -4.39 -27.83 14.41
N LEU A 427 -4.02 -26.55 14.60
CA LEU A 427 -2.62 -26.11 14.65
C LEU A 427 -1.93 -26.40 16.00
N ASP A 428 -2.04 -27.63 16.48
CA ASP A 428 -1.49 -28.10 17.75
C ASP A 428 0.03 -28.42 17.67
N ALA A 429 0.60 -28.91 18.77
CA ALA A 429 2.02 -29.27 18.82
C ALA A 429 2.42 -30.32 17.77
N ALA A 430 1.52 -31.27 17.47
CA ALA A 430 1.77 -32.30 16.47
C ALA A 430 1.76 -31.71 15.06
N TYR A 431 0.87 -30.75 14.79
CA TYR A 431 0.89 -29.98 13.54
C TYR A 431 2.22 -29.25 13.35
N TRP A 432 2.73 -28.56 14.37
CA TRP A 432 3.99 -27.80 14.24
C TRP A 432 5.22 -28.71 14.05
N TYR A 433 5.21 -29.91 14.62
CA TYR A 433 6.19 -30.94 14.26
C TYR A 433 6.05 -31.39 12.81
N THR A 434 4.83 -31.71 12.36
CA THR A 434 4.58 -32.08 10.96
C THR A 434 4.98 -30.96 10.00
N ASN A 435 4.71 -29.69 10.31
CA ASN A 435 5.17 -28.53 9.55
C ASN A 435 6.70 -28.51 9.39
N LEU A 436 7.46 -28.82 10.45
CA LEU A 436 8.92 -28.86 10.40
C LEU A 436 9.46 -30.11 9.68
N ARG A 437 8.74 -31.25 9.74
CA ARG A 437 9.17 -32.53 9.20
C ARG A 437 8.80 -32.73 7.73
N SER A 438 7.62 -32.28 7.31
CA SER A 438 7.05 -32.58 6.00
C SER A 438 7.45 -31.56 4.95
N THR A 439 7.41 -31.95 3.68
CA THR A 439 7.61 -31.08 2.53
C THR A 439 6.65 -29.89 2.54
N VAL A 440 7.19 -28.69 2.27
CA VAL A 440 6.41 -27.46 2.10
C VAL A 440 5.81 -27.41 0.68
N ARG A 441 4.50 -27.60 0.56
CA ARG A 441 3.71 -27.60 -0.69
C ARG A 441 3.23 -26.20 -1.07
N TYR A 442 4.15 -25.23 -1.15
CA TYR A 442 3.80 -23.82 -1.38
C TYR A 442 3.15 -23.58 -2.74
N GLU A 443 3.69 -24.16 -3.82
CA GLU A 443 3.09 -24.08 -5.16
C GLU A 443 1.64 -24.58 -5.15
N THR A 444 1.39 -25.72 -4.51
CA THR A 444 0.05 -26.31 -4.41
C THR A 444 -0.92 -25.36 -3.70
N ALA A 445 -0.50 -24.76 -2.58
CA ALA A 445 -1.32 -23.78 -1.85
C ALA A 445 -1.60 -22.53 -2.69
N VAL A 446 -0.62 -22.01 -3.43
CA VAL A 446 -0.81 -20.85 -4.33
C VAL A 446 -1.76 -21.19 -5.48
N ARG A 447 -1.68 -22.40 -6.07
CA ARG A 447 -2.64 -22.86 -7.08
C ARG A 447 -4.06 -22.95 -6.52
N ALA A 448 -4.22 -23.46 -5.30
CA ALA A 448 -5.52 -23.54 -4.62
C ALA A 448 -6.10 -22.14 -4.34
N LEU A 449 -5.27 -21.19 -3.89
CA LEU A 449 -5.65 -19.78 -3.70
C LEU A 449 -6.07 -19.12 -5.02
N ARG A 450 -5.30 -19.32 -6.09
CA ARG A 450 -5.64 -18.84 -7.44
C ARG A 450 -7.00 -19.37 -7.87
N ALA A 451 -7.24 -20.68 -7.71
CA ALA A 451 -8.52 -21.30 -8.05
C ALA A 451 -9.69 -20.73 -7.23
N ALA A 452 -9.46 -20.33 -5.98
CA ALA A 452 -10.45 -19.71 -5.10
C ALA A 452 -10.68 -18.20 -5.33
N GLY A 453 -10.08 -17.62 -6.39
CA GLY A 453 -10.32 -16.22 -6.77
C GLY A 453 -9.37 -15.19 -6.13
N HIS A 454 -8.30 -15.65 -5.47
CA HIS A 454 -7.26 -14.75 -4.98
C HIS A 454 -6.36 -14.30 -6.13
N ARG A 455 -6.03 -13.00 -6.16
CA ARG A 455 -5.30 -12.37 -7.28
C ARG A 455 -4.15 -11.47 -6.84
N VAL A 456 -4.16 -11.02 -5.59
CA VAL A 456 -3.11 -10.15 -5.04
C VAL A 456 -2.46 -10.86 -3.86
N PHE A 457 -1.16 -11.06 -3.93
CA PHE A 457 -0.37 -11.74 -2.93
C PHE A 457 0.64 -10.76 -2.32
N VAL A 458 0.42 -10.37 -1.08
CA VAL A 458 1.28 -9.42 -0.36
C VAL A 458 2.23 -10.21 0.53
N GLU A 459 3.51 -10.23 0.17
CA GLU A 459 4.56 -10.83 0.97
C GLU A 459 4.97 -9.87 2.10
N ALA A 460 4.54 -10.21 3.33
CA ALA A 460 4.81 -9.45 4.55
C ALA A 460 6.19 -9.81 5.11
N SER A 461 7.26 -9.41 4.41
CA SER A 461 8.63 -9.81 4.72
C SER A 461 9.67 -8.67 4.60
N PRO A 462 10.82 -8.78 5.28
CA PRO A 462 11.92 -7.81 5.18
C PRO A 462 12.61 -7.79 3.80
N HIS A 463 12.38 -8.80 2.97
CA HIS A 463 12.84 -8.88 1.59
C HIS A 463 12.01 -9.93 0.83
N PRO A 464 11.52 -9.65 -0.39
CA PRO A 464 10.76 -10.61 -1.18
C PRO A 464 11.62 -11.83 -1.54
N VAL A 465 11.16 -13.01 -1.15
CA VAL A 465 11.82 -14.29 -1.50
C VAL A 465 10.87 -15.28 -2.17
N LEU A 466 9.55 -15.06 -2.09
CA LEU A 466 8.52 -15.91 -2.71
C LEU A 466 7.78 -15.20 -3.84
N THR A 467 7.94 -13.90 -4.04
CA THR A 467 7.19 -13.15 -5.06
C THR A 467 7.37 -13.73 -6.47
N ALA A 468 8.60 -14.02 -6.89
CA ALA A 468 8.87 -14.59 -8.22
C ALA A 468 8.19 -15.97 -8.40
N ALA A 469 8.37 -16.88 -7.45
CA ALA A 469 7.75 -18.20 -7.50
C ALA A 469 6.20 -18.15 -7.44
N THR A 470 5.67 -17.15 -6.73
CA THR A 470 4.23 -16.87 -6.67
C THR A 470 3.73 -16.37 -8.02
N GLU A 471 4.42 -15.42 -8.66
CA GLU A 471 4.07 -14.91 -10.00
C GLU A 471 4.11 -16.01 -11.06
N ASP A 472 5.15 -16.85 -11.05
CA ASP A 472 5.28 -18.01 -11.94
C ASP A 472 4.11 -18.99 -11.78
N THR A 473 3.67 -19.22 -10.53
CA THR A 473 2.52 -20.11 -10.23
C THR A 473 1.18 -19.48 -10.62
N LEU A 474 1.08 -18.14 -10.53
CA LEU A 474 -0.11 -17.40 -10.93
C LEU A 474 -0.30 -17.34 -12.44
N ASP A 475 0.79 -17.44 -13.21
CA ASP A 475 0.75 -17.51 -14.68
C ASP A 475 -0.09 -16.36 -15.28
N GLY A 476 0.28 -15.13 -14.91
CA GLY A 476 -0.39 -13.90 -15.35
C GLY A 476 -1.77 -13.63 -14.73
N ALA A 477 -2.32 -14.54 -13.92
CA ALA A 477 -3.64 -14.38 -13.31
C ALA A 477 -3.64 -13.48 -12.05
N GLY A 478 -2.51 -12.92 -11.63
CA GLY A 478 -2.41 -12.11 -10.43
C GLY A 478 -1.05 -11.42 -10.29
N VAL A 479 -0.81 -10.82 -9.13
CA VAL A 479 0.44 -10.10 -8.81
C VAL A 479 0.95 -10.49 -7.43
N ALA A 480 2.27 -10.51 -7.26
CA ALA A 480 2.92 -10.60 -5.96
C ALA A 480 3.62 -9.29 -5.60
N ILE A 481 3.44 -8.82 -4.37
CA ILE A 481 3.92 -7.52 -3.88
C ILE A 481 4.75 -7.75 -2.63
N GLY A 482 6.01 -7.33 -2.65
CA GLY A 482 6.87 -7.36 -1.46
C GLY A 482 6.62 -6.15 -0.55
N SER A 483 6.85 -6.31 0.76
CA SER A 483 6.72 -5.21 1.72
C SER A 483 7.99 -4.36 1.80
N LEU A 484 9.12 -4.98 2.13
CA LEU A 484 10.42 -4.31 2.19
C LEU A 484 11.41 -4.91 1.20
N ARG A 485 12.58 -4.27 1.03
CA ARG A 485 13.70 -4.85 0.28
C ARG A 485 14.99 -4.70 1.09
N ARG A 486 15.98 -5.54 0.75
CA ARG A 486 17.31 -5.48 1.36
C ARG A 486 17.91 -4.11 1.07
N ASP A 487 18.47 -3.49 2.09
CA ASP A 487 19.06 -2.14 2.05
C ASP A 487 18.04 -1.02 1.74
N ASP A 488 16.74 -1.33 1.85
CA ASP A 488 15.63 -0.42 1.58
C ASP A 488 14.41 -0.81 2.41
N GLY A 489 14.56 -0.65 3.73
CA GLY A 489 13.59 -1.05 4.75
C GLY A 489 12.80 0.12 5.36
N GLY A 490 12.80 1.27 4.68
CA GLY A 490 12.29 2.52 5.22
C GLY A 490 10.82 2.83 4.95
N ARG A 491 10.36 3.97 5.46
CA ARG A 491 8.98 4.47 5.24
C ARG A 491 8.68 4.64 3.75
N GLU A 492 9.64 5.11 2.97
CA GLU A 492 9.49 5.29 1.52
C GLU A 492 9.11 3.98 0.82
N ARG A 493 9.81 2.88 1.16
CA ARG A 493 9.54 1.56 0.60
C ARG A 493 8.15 1.06 0.95
N VAL A 494 7.73 1.22 2.21
CA VAL A 494 6.38 0.84 2.65
C VAL A 494 5.30 1.60 1.87
N LEU A 495 5.45 2.92 1.73
CA LEU A 495 4.52 3.74 0.94
C LEU A 495 4.49 3.30 -0.53
N LEU A 496 5.64 2.92 -1.10
CA LEU A 496 5.71 2.43 -2.46
C LEU A 496 5.00 1.08 -2.62
N SER A 497 5.11 0.19 -1.62
CA SER A 497 4.37 -1.06 -1.58
C SER A 497 2.86 -0.84 -1.45
N PHE A 498 2.42 0.11 -0.61
CA PHE A 498 1.01 0.52 -0.53
C PHE A 498 0.51 1.07 -1.87
N ALA A 499 1.30 1.91 -2.51
CA ALA A 499 1.00 2.44 -3.84
C ALA A 499 0.92 1.33 -4.90
N GLN A 500 1.79 0.32 -4.82
CA GLN A 500 1.75 -0.85 -5.71
C GLN A 500 0.46 -1.66 -5.50
N ALA A 501 0.07 -1.93 -4.25
CA ALA A 501 -1.18 -2.62 -3.94
C ALA A 501 -2.40 -1.84 -4.47
N HIS A 502 -2.44 -0.52 -4.21
CA HIS A 502 -3.46 0.37 -4.76
C HIS A 502 -3.50 0.34 -6.28
N ALA A 503 -2.34 0.32 -6.93
CA ALA A 503 -2.24 0.28 -8.38
C ALA A 503 -2.83 -1.01 -8.99
N HIS A 504 -2.82 -2.10 -8.24
CA HIS A 504 -3.42 -3.38 -8.59
C HIS A 504 -4.85 -3.59 -8.06
N GLY A 505 -5.47 -2.54 -7.52
CA GLY A 505 -6.90 -2.55 -7.17
C GLY A 505 -7.19 -2.79 -5.70
N VAL A 506 -6.19 -3.03 -4.86
CA VAL A 506 -6.37 -3.18 -3.42
C VAL A 506 -6.83 -1.86 -2.82
N PRO A 507 -7.94 -1.83 -2.06
CA PRO A 507 -8.34 -0.63 -1.33
C PRO A 507 -7.31 -0.29 -0.24
N VAL A 508 -6.69 0.89 -0.34
CA VAL A 508 -5.81 1.45 0.70
C VAL A 508 -6.56 2.61 1.37
N ASN A 509 -6.58 2.62 2.70
CA ASN A 509 -7.10 3.73 3.48
C ASN A 509 -6.07 4.86 3.53
N TRP A 510 -6.04 5.65 2.46
CA TRP A 510 -5.12 6.79 2.36
C TRP A 510 -5.33 7.84 3.45
N THR A 511 -6.53 7.98 3.99
CA THR A 511 -6.76 8.90 5.12
C THR A 511 -5.95 8.48 6.36
N ALA A 512 -5.87 7.16 6.64
CA ALA A 512 -5.04 6.64 7.71
C ALA A 512 -3.54 6.79 7.43
N VAL A 513 -3.12 6.57 6.18
CA VAL A 513 -1.72 6.76 5.76
C VAL A 513 -1.29 8.21 5.95
N PHE A 514 -2.09 9.17 5.47
CA PHE A 514 -1.77 10.60 5.60
C PHE A 514 -1.94 11.16 7.01
N ALA A 515 -2.69 10.51 7.90
CA ALA A 515 -2.75 10.90 9.31
C ALA A 515 -1.36 10.82 10.00
N GLY A 516 -0.48 9.93 9.54
CA GLY A 516 0.91 9.82 10.01
C GLY A 516 1.90 10.75 9.31
N ILE A 517 1.48 11.45 8.25
CA ILE A 517 2.30 12.34 7.42
C ILE A 517 1.96 13.82 7.71
N GLY A 518 0.68 14.14 7.89
CA GLY A 518 0.14 15.49 7.91
C GLY A 518 -0.19 15.97 6.48
N GLY A 519 -1.46 16.26 6.20
CA GLY A 519 -1.93 16.79 4.91
C GLY A 519 -3.44 17.09 4.91
N GLY A 520 -3.85 18.11 4.16
CA GLY A 520 -5.24 18.58 4.03
C GLY A 520 -5.67 18.79 2.57
N ALA A 521 -6.98 18.76 2.32
CA ALA A 521 -7.52 18.87 0.96
C ALA A 521 -7.29 20.27 0.35
N ARG A 522 -6.84 20.33 -0.91
CA ARG A 522 -6.74 21.54 -1.74
C ARG A 522 -7.46 21.37 -3.08
N SER A 523 -7.74 22.48 -3.75
CA SER A 523 -8.30 22.47 -5.11
C SER A 523 -7.22 22.12 -6.15
N GLU A 524 -7.53 21.19 -7.06
CA GLU A 524 -6.64 20.73 -8.13
C GLU A 524 -7.36 20.65 -9.48
N PRO A 525 -6.64 20.59 -10.62
CA PRO A 525 -7.23 20.46 -11.94
C PRO A 525 -8.22 19.29 -12.03
N THR A 526 -9.39 19.53 -12.63
CA THR A 526 -10.39 18.49 -12.89
C THR A 526 -9.88 17.54 -13.96
N GLY A 527 -10.00 16.23 -13.73
CA GLY A 527 -9.66 15.20 -14.73
C GLY A 527 -10.47 15.40 -16.00
N GLY A 528 -9.80 15.63 -17.13
CA GLY A 528 -10.45 15.85 -18.40
C GLY A 528 -11.20 14.61 -18.87
N THR A 529 -12.53 14.69 -18.99
CA THR A 529 -13.28 13.75 -19.80
C THR A 529 -12.97 14.05 -21.26
N GLY A 530 -12.19 13.18 -21.92
CA GLY A 530 -12.03 13.23 -23.37
C GLY A 530 -13.39 13.03 -24.03
N ALA A 531 -14.04 14.12 -24.40
CA ALA A 531 -15.18 14.08 -25.30
C ALA A 531 -14.63 13.74 -26.69
N GLY A 532 -14.82 12.50 -27.12
CA GLY A 532 -14.59 12.08 -28.50
C GLY A 532 -15.50 12.88 -29.42
N GLY A 533 -14.91 13.87 -30.09
CA GLY A 533 -15.55 14.56 -31.22
C GLY A 533 -15.61 13.60 -32.41
N GLY A 534 -16.66 12.79 -32.46
CA GLY A 534 -17.08 12.16 -33.71
C GLY A 534 -17.60 13.25 -34.65
N THR A 535 -16.78 13.65 -35.62
CA THR A 535 -17.26 14.40 -36.78
C THR A 535 -17.98 13.43 -37.71
N GLY A 536 -19.31 13.42 -37.62
CA GLY A 536 -20.19 12.89 -38.64
C GLY A 536 -20.62 14.01 -39.61
N ALA A 537 -20.70 13.62 -40.88
CA ALA A 537 -20.95 14.39 -42.11
C ALA A 537 -19.73 15.12 -42.68
#